data_AF-A0A142BA48-F1
#
_entry.id   AF-A0A142BA48-F1
#
_cell.length_a   1.000
_cell.length_b   1.000
_cell.length_c   1.000
_cell.angle_alpha   90.00
_cell.angle_beta   90.00
_cell.angle_gamma   90.00
#
_symmetry.space_group_name_H-M   'P 1'
#
loop_
_entity.id
_entity.type
_entity.pdbx_description
1 polymer ?
#
loop_
_entity_poly.entity_id
_entity_poly.type
_entity_poly.pdbx_seq_one_letter_code
_entity_poly.pdbx_strand_id
1 'polypeptide(L)' 'MDNITRYFWNLLIAIDQLTNTLLAGDPDETISSRAAKAARNGQRWGCVLCRVLDWFDSNHCEKSIEEDEGKRAL' A
#
# COMPACT_ATOMS: atom_id res chain seq x y z
N MET A 1 -11.68 13.71 10.76
CA MET A 1 -12.14 12.35 11.14
C MET A 1 -12.44 12.36 12.62
N ASP A 2 -13.58 11.81 13.04
CA ASP A 2 -13.86 11.57 14.47
C ASP A 2 -13.06 10.36 15.00
N ASN A 3 -13.11 10.13 16.31
CA ASN A 3 -12.32 9.10 16.98
C ASN A 3 -12.68 7.67 16.54
N ILE A 4 -13.96 7.39 16.27
CA ILE A 4 -14.42 6.05 15.89
C ILE A 4 -13.93 5.77 14.47
N THR A 5 -14.13 6.71 13.55
CA THR A 5 -13.64 6.55 12.16
C THR A 5 -12.12 6.39 12.11
N ARG A 6 -11.37 7.16 12.91
CA ARG A 6 -9.91 7.01 13.01
C ARG A 6 -9.48 5.65 13.57
N TYR A 7 -10.19 5.12 14.55
CA TYR A 7 -9.90 3.80 15.11
C TYR A 7 -10.03 2.70 14.04
N PHE A 8 -11.14 2.67 13.31
CA PHE A 8 -11.33 1.70 12.24
C PHE A 8 -10.33 1.90 11.10
N TRP A 9 -10.00 3.16 10.76
CA TRP A 9 -8.97 3.45 9.77
C TRP A 9 -7.60 2.87 10.16
N ASN A 10 -7.19 3.03 11.42
CA ASN A 10 -5.94 2.47 11.92
C ASN A 10 -5.94 0.93 11.89
N LEU A 11 -7.08 0.29 12.17
CA LEU A 11 -7.20 -1.17 12.04
C LEU A 11 -7.03 -1.64 10.59
N LEU A 12 -7.58 -0.89 9.63
CA LEU A 12 -7.42 -1.21 8.20
C LEU A 12 -5.95 -1.09 7.77
N ILE A 13 -5.24 -0.05 8.19
CA ILE A 13 -3.80 0.11 7.93
C ILE A 13 -3.03 -1.07 8.54
N ALA A 14 -3.31 -1.44 9.79
CA ALA A 14 -2.62 -2.55 10.46
C ALA A 14 -2.85 -3.89 9.76
N ILE A 15 -4.07 -4.15 9.26
CA ILE A 15 -4.38 -5.36 8.48
C ILE A 15 -3.65 -5.35 7.13
N ASP A 16 -3.55 -4.19 6.49
CA ASP A 16 -2.85 -4.03 5.22
C ASP A 16 -1.34 -4.31 5.36
N GLN A 17 -0.68 -3.69 6.34
CA GLN A 17 0.73 -3.92 6.67
C GLN A 17 1.00 -5.37 7.11
N LEU A 18 0.11 -5.98 7.90
CA LEU A 18 0.20 -7.40 8.23
C LEU A 18 0.14 -8.28 6.97
N THR A 19 -0.80 -7.98 6.07
CA THR A 19 -0.94 -8.73 4.82
C THR A 19 0.29 -8.52 3.92
N ASN A 20 0.84 -7.31 3.86
CA ASN A 20 2.07 -7.04 3.12
C ASN A 20 3.24 -7.88 3.68
N THR A 21 3.38 -7.94 5.02
CA THR A 21 4.38 -8.77 5.71
C THR A 21 4.23 -10.25 5.36
N LEU A 22 3.00 -10.78 5.40
CA LEU A 22 2.71 -12.17 5.03
C LEU A 22 3.07 -12.48 3.56
N LEU A 23 3.06 -11.46 2.70
CA LEU A 23 3.47 -11.52 1.29
C LEU A 23 4.94 -11.11 1.08
N ALA A 24 5.78 -11.28 2.10
CA ALA A 24 7.22 -10.98 2.07
C ALA A 24 7.56 -9.49 1.83
N GLY A 25 6.61 -8.58 2.06
CA GLY A 25 6.84 -7.14 2.04
C GLY A 25 7.46 -6.61 3.33
N ASP A 26 7.84 -5.33 3.32
CA ASP A 26 8.32 -4.65 4.53
C ASP A 26 7.17 -4.49 5.54
N PRO A 27 7.38 -4.80 6.83
CA PRO A 27 6.32 -4.79 7.83
C PRO A 27 5.68 -3.44 8.08
N ASP A 28 6.38 -2.33 7.82
CA ASP A 28 5.80 -0.98 7.99
C ASP A 28 5.32 -0.39 6.66
N GLU A 29 5.39 -1.13 5.55
CA GLU A 29 4.93 -0.68 4.23
C GLU A 29 3.51 -1.19 3.92
N THR A 30 2.67 -0.30 3.39
CA THR A 30 1.35 -0.67 2.86
C THR A 30 1.43 -1.37 1.49
N ILE A 31 0.44 -2.20 1.16
CA ILE A 31 0.38 -2.89 -0.13
C ILE A 31 0.28 -1.89 -1.28
N SER A 32 -0.46 -0.79 -1.11
CA SER A 32 -0.56 0.25 -2.14
C SER A 32 0.77 0.98 -2.39
N SER A 33 1.54 1.28 -1.34
CA SER A 33 2.92 1.80 -1.44
C SER A 33 3.82 0.85 -2.23
N ARG A 34 3.83 -0.44 -1.84
CA ARG A 34 4.60 -1.49 -2.51
C ARG A 34 4.18 -1.66 -3.98
N ALA A 35 2.89 -1.64 -4.25
CA ALA A 35 2.32 -1.77 -5.59
C ALA A 35 2.73 -0.61 -6.49
N ALA A 36 2.74 0.62 -5.96
CA ALA A 36 3.14 1.81 -6.69
C ALA A 36 4.64 1.76 -7.05
N LYS A 37 5.51 1.37 -6.12
CA LYS A 37 6.95 1.16 -6.40
C LYS A 37 7.16 0.03 -7.43
N ALA A 38 6.42 -1.06 -7.32
CA ALA A 38 6.47 -2.15 -8.29
C ALA A 38 6.00 -1.69 -9.69
N ALA A 39 4.95 -0.87 -9.77
CA ALA A 39 4.49 -0.27 -11.01
C ALA A 39 5.54 0.67 -11.63
N ARG A 40 6.20 1.52 -10.83
CA ARG A 40 7.33 2.36 -11.26
C ARG A 40 8.49 1.53 -11.83
N ASN A 41 8.71 0.34 -11.28
CA ASN A 41 9.70 -0.64 -11.77
C ASN A 41 9.19 -1.49 -12.95
N GLY A 42 8.02 -1.20 -13.51
CA GLY A 42 7.44 -1.93 -14.65
C GLY A 42 6.90 -3.32 -14.31
N GLN A 43 6.71 -3.65 -13.03
CA GLN A 43 6.18 -4.95 -12.62
C GLN A 43 4.67 -5.01 -12.82
N ARG A 44 4.22 -6.01 -13.59
CA ARG A 44 2.82 -6.14 -14.03
C ARG A 44 1.81 -6.19 -12.89
N TRP A 45 2.14 -6.84 -11.77
CA TRP A 45 1.23 -6.96 -10.63
C TRP A 45 0.94 -5.58 -10.01
N GLY A 46 1.96 -4.72 -9.89
CA GLY A 46 1.83 -3.35 -9.40
C GLY A 46 0.98 -2.52 -10.36
N CYS A 47 1.25 -2.58 -11.67
CA CYS A 47 0.45 -1.87 -12.67
C CYS A 47 -1.05 -2.25 -12.64
N VAL A 48 -1.36 -3.54 -12.49
CA VAL A 48 -2.74 -4.03 -12.44
C VAL A 48 -3.41 -3.55 -11.15
N LEU A 49 -2.76 -3.70 -10.00
CA LEU A 49 -3.33 -3.27 -8.73
C LEU A 49 -3.53 -1.76 -8.69
N CYS A 50 -2.54 -0.97 -9.12
CA CYS A 50 -2.67 0.48 -9.18
C CYS A 50 -3.79 0.94 -10.11
N ARG A 51 -3.99 0.28 -11.25
CA ARG A 51 -5.14 0.60 -12.12
C ARG A 51 -6.49 0.38 -11.41
N VAL A 52 -6.60 -0.65 -10.59
CA VAL A 52 -7.82 -0.92 -9.81
C VAL A 52 -7.99 0.12 -8.71
N LEU A 53 -6.93 0.43 -7.96
CA LEU A 53 -6.98 1.40 -6.86
C LEU A 53 -7.24 2.83 -7.35
N ASP A 54 -6.59 3.23 -8.45
CA ASP A 54 -6.76 4.55 -9.08
C ASP A 54 -8.18 4.75 -9.64
N TRP A 55 -8.93 3.68 -9.87
CA TRP A 55 -10.34 3.75 -10.25
C TRP A 55 -11.26 4.12 -9.08
N PHE A 56 -10.91 3.69 -7.86
CA PHE A 56 -11.66 4.03 -6.64
C PHE A 56 -11.28 5.40 -6.07
N ASP A 57 -9.99 5.73 -6.13
CA ASP A 57 -9.45 7.02 -5.70
C ASP A 57 -8.41 7.49 -6.72
N SER A 58 -8.68 8.56 -7.45
CA SER A 58 -7.81 9.05 -8.52
C SER A 58 -6.36 9.20 -8.03
N ASN A 59 -5.41 8.56 -8.72
CA ASN A 59 -3.97 8.60 -8.42
C ASN A 59 -3.62 8.04 -7.02
N HIS A 60 -4.40 7.07 -6.53
CA HIS A 60 -4.23 6.44 -5.23
C HIS A 60 -2.82 5.85 -5.02
N CYS A 61 -2.32 5.10 -6.00
CA CYS A 61 -1.02 4.43 -5.85
C CYS A 61 0.11 5.44 -5.68
N GLU A 62 0.15 6.48 -6.52
CA GLU A 62 1.18 7.52 -6.43
C GLU A 62 1.12 8.27 -5.10
N LYS A 63 -0.08 8.56 -4.60
CA LYS A 63 -0.30 9.16 -3.26
C LYS A 63 0.11 8.24 -2.11
N SER A 64 0.17 6.93 -2.34
CA SER A 64 0.48 5.94 -1.32
C SER A 64 1.97 5.66 -1.17
N ILE A 65 2.83 6.27 -1.99
CA ILE A 65 4.26 5.97 -1.94
C ILE A 65 4.90 6.54 -0.67
N GLU A 66 5.44 5.63 0.13
CA GLU A 66 6.25 5.92 1.32
C GLU A 66 7.73 5.67 0.97
N GLU A 67 8.45 6.72 0.54
CA GLU A 67 9.82 6.60 -0.01
C GLU A 67 10.85 6.06 1.01
N ASP A 68 10.56 6.16 2.30
CA ASP A 68 11.41 5.68 3.39
C ASP A 68 11.20 4.20 3.75
N GLU A 69 10.07 3.61 3.37
CA GLU A 69 9.70 2.22 3.63
C GLU A 69 10.06 1.25 2.48
N GLY A 70 9.91 -0.06 2.73
CA GLY A 70 10.15 -1.12 1.72
C GLY A 70 11.57 -1.69 1.72
N LYS A 71 12.44 -1.26 2.65
CA LYS A 71 13.86 -1.63 2.72
C LYS A 71 14.11 -2.96 3.43
N ARG A 72 13.11 -3.47 4.17
CA ARG A 72 13.14 -4.73 4.93
C ARG A 72 12.33 -5.84 4.27
N ALA A 73 11.86 -5.65 3.04
CA ALA A 73 11.20 -6.70 2.26
C ALA A 73 12.17 -7.88 1.98
N LEU A 74 11.63 -9.09 1.84
CA LEU A 74 12.39 -10.34 1.62
C LEU A 74 12.49 -10.70 0.13
#